data_AF-A0A7T7L4H8-F1
#
_entry.id   AF-A0A7T7L4H8-F1
#
_cell.length_a   1.000
_cell.length_b   1.000
_cell.length_c   1.000
_cell.angle_alpha   90.00
_cell.angle_beta   90.00
_cell.angle_gamma   90.00
#
_symmetry.space_group_name_H-M   'P 1'
#
loop_
_entity.id
_entity.type
_entity.pdbx_description
1 polymer ?
#
loop_
_entity_poly.entity_id
_entity_poly.type
_entity_poly.pdbx_seq_one_letter_code
_entity_poly.pdbx_strand_id
1 'polypeptide(L)'
;MALDLESGVPLWRRGRGLRPCALLAGSVVALRISRSPTLVVVVFDAATGEDRWTSEPVDLPPWARCALDDTRDFSVRTETDEDIVVIHWVARSWYVGGAAPSPQALKESRREAHGTLRVDPAGPPVEILPEVEAPPEPADAGAPPLVPPSAPSSQAAADVLDQSRVGDVRVELALRSDSGAIVLRAMNPRTGTLNWEVELDDATTRRAPRLPP
;
A
#
# COMPACT_ATOMS: atom_id res chain seq x y z
N MET A 1 3.75 -3.74 10.24
CA MET A 1 4.82 -3.95 11.25
C MET A 1 5.62 -2.67 11.31
N ALA A 2 6.13 -2.29 12.48
CA ALA A 2 7.16 -1.26 12.61
C ALA A 2 8.50 -1.91 12.97
N LEU A 3 9.57 -1.33 12.43
CA LEU A 3 10.94 -1.80 12.60
C LEU A 3 11.80 -0.64 13.06
N ASP A 4 12.73 -0.93 13.95
CA ASP A 4 13.83 -0.03 14.24
C ASP A 4 14.76 0.03 13.01
N LEU A 5 14.96 1.21 12.44
CA LEU A 5 15.70 1.36 11.18
C LEU A 5 17.20 1.11 11.34
N GLU A 6 17.75 1.23 12.55
CA GLU A 6 19.17 1.01 12.83
C GLU A 6 19.50 -0.48 12.94
N SER A 7 18.66 -1.22 13.68
CA SER A 7 18.91 -2.62 14.03
C SER A 7 18.07 -3.64 13.26
N GLY A 8 16.98 -3.21 12.63
CA GLY A 8 15.97 -4.09 12.02
C GLY A 8 15.08 -4.80 13.04
N VAL A 9 15.22 -4.51 14.34
CA VAL A 9 14.41 -5.18 15.37
C VAL A 9 12.93 -4.77 15.23
N PRO A 10 11.98 -5.73 15.20
CA PRO A 10 10.56 -5.40 15.20
C PRO A 10 10.16 -4.72 16.50
N LEU A 11 9.66 -3.49 16.39
CA LEU A 11 9.11 -2.73 17.52
C LEU A 11 7.72 -3.24 17.87
N TRP A 12 6.88 -3.44 16.85
CA TRP A 12 5.54 -4.02 17.01
C TRP A 12 5.00 -4.58 15.69
N ARG A 13 4.07 -5.53 15.80
CA ARG A 13 3.38 -6.16 14.67
C ARG A 13 1.87 -6.01 14.84
N ARG A 14 1.20 -5.66 13.75
CA ARG A 14 -0.27 -5.60 13.64
C ARG A 14 -0.74 -6.57 12.56
N GLY A 15 -2.00 -6.99 12.67
CA GLY A 15 -2.61 -8.01 11.82
C GLY A 15 -2.57 -7.71 10.32
N ARG A 16 -3.03 -8.68 9.53
CA ARG A 16 -3.12 -8.57 8.07
C ARG A 16 -4.24 -7.63 7.65
N GLY A 17 -4.19 -7.16 6.40
CA GLY A 17 -5.26 -6.34 5.84
C GLY A 17 -5.16 -4.86 6.19
N LEU A 18 -3.99 -4.39 6.65
CA LEU A 18 -3.73 -2.99 6.93
C LEU A 18 -2.81 -2.41 5.85
N ARG A 19 -3.23 -1.29 5.28
CA ARG A 19 -2.45 -0.46 4.37
C ARG A 19 -2.01 0.79 5.13
N PRO A 20 -0.72 0.94 5.48
CA PRO A 20 -0.22 2.18 6.06
C PRO A 20 -0.40 3.34 5.07
N CYS A 21 -0.90 4.47 5.55
CA CYS A 21 -1.16 5.65 4.73
C CYS A 21 -0.25 6.82 5.11
N ALA A 22 -0.09 7.07 6.41
CA ALA A 22 0.76 8.16 6.90
C ALA A 22 1.30 7.87 8.31
N LEU A 23 2.41 8.56 8.64
CA LEU A 23 2.93 8.72 9.99
C LEU A 23 2.84 10.22 10.33
N LEU A 24 1.99 10.60 11.29
CA LEU A 24 1.77 12.00 11.66
C LEU A 24 1.56 12.13 13.17
N ALA A 25 2.21 13.11 13.80
CA ALA A 25 2.09 13.41 15.24
C ALA A 25 2.22 12.16 16.15
N GLY A 26 3.19 11.29 15.87
CA GLY A 26 3.40 10.05 16.63
C GLY A 26 2.29 9.00 16.45
N SER A 27 1.50 9.10 15.38
CA SER A 27 0.44 8.17 15.03
C SER A 27 0.68 7.55 13.66
N VAL A 28 0.38 6.27 13.52
CA VAL A 28 0.29 5.61 12.21
C VAL A 28 -1.17 5.59 11.80
N VAL A 29 -1.49 6.29 10.71
CA VAL A 29 -2.81 6.22 10.06
C VAL A 29 -2.77 5.13 9.00
N ALA A 30 -3.70 4.19 9.07
CA ALA A 30 -3.81 3.08 8.13
C ALA A 30 -5.26 2.84 7.70
N LEU A 31 -5.42 2.30 6.50
CA LEU A 31 -6.69 1.73 6.06
C LEU A 31 -6.72 0.24 6.33
N ARG A 32 -7.79 -0.23 6.96
CA ARG A 32 -8.13 -1.64 7.02
C ARG A 32 -8.94 -1.99 5.78
N ILE A 33 -8.35 -2.84 4.95
CA ILE A 33 -8.94 -3.36 3.72
C ILE A 33 -9.47 -4.76 3.97
N SER A 34 -10.75 -4.96 3.66
CA SER A 34 -11.43 -6.24 3.78
C SER A 34 -11.95 -6.72 2.41
N ARG A 35 -12.57 -7.91 2.38
CA ARG A 35 -13.25 -8.40 1.17
C ARG A 35 -14.57 -7.67 0.89
N SER A 36 -15.10 -6.93 1.88
CA SER A 36 -16.28 -6.10 1.69
C SER A 36 -15.88 -4.76 1.04
N PRO A 37 -16.77 -4.12 0.27
CA PRO A 37 -16.51 -2.82 -0.34
C PRO A 37 -16.63 -1.71 0.73
N THR A 38 -15.84 -1.81 1.79
CA THR A 38 -15.78 -0.82 2.87
C THR A 38 -14.33 -0.50 3.20
N LEU A 39 -14.10 0.76 3.56
CA LEU A 39 -12.83 1.23 4.12
C LEU A 39 -13.02 1.55 5.59
N VAL A 40 -12.10 1.10 6.43
CA VAL A 40 -12.08 1.48 7.85
C VAL A 40 -10.76 2.15 8.14
N VAL A 41 -10.79 3.38 8.65
CA VAL A 41 -9.58 4.08 9.12
C VAL A 41 -9.25 3.55 10.51
N VAL A 42 -7.99 3.18 10.71
CA VAL A 42 -7.46 2.77 12.00
C VAL A 42 -6.24 3.63 12.30
N VAL A 43 -6.20 4.16 13.52
CA VAL A 43 -5.06 4.96 13.99
C VAL A 43 -4.37 4.22 15.12
N PHE A 44 -3.07 4.03 14.98
CA PHE A 44 -2.23 3.41 15.99
C PHE A 44 -1.28 4.43 16.61
N ASP A 45 -0.92 4.23 17.86
CA ASP A 45 0.26 4.86 18.46
C ASP A 45 1.52 4.34 17.76
N ALA A 46 2.38 5.24 17.26
CA ALA A 46 3.52 4.84 16.45
C ALA A 46 4.62 4.13 17.25
N ALA A 47 4.73 4.41 18.55
CA ALA A 47 5.77 3.83 19.40
C ALA A 47 5.43 2.41 19.85
N THR A 48 4.19 2.21 20.30
CA THR A 48 3.71 0.95 20.89
C THR A 48 2.94 0.10 19.89
N GLY A 49 2.42 0.72 18.84
CA GLY A 49 1.47 0.12 17.92
C GLY A 49 0.08 0.02 18.49
N GLU A 50 -0.23 0.49 19.71
CA GLU A 50 -1.57 0.38 20.32
C GLU A 50 -2.66 1.10 19.53
N ASP A 51 -3.88 0.54 19.52
CA ASP A 51 -5.02 1.15 18.82
C ASP A 51 -5.40 2.43 19.57
N ARG A 52 -5.31 3.60 18.90
CA ARG A 52 -5.81 4.87 19.45
C ARG A 52 -7.31 4.98 19.23
N TRP A 53 -7.74 4.78 17.99
CA TRP A 53 -9.16 4.73 17.62
C TRP A 53 -9.36 4.08 16.25
N THR A 54 -10.61 3.74 15.94
CA THR A 54 -11.05 3.16 14.67
C THR A 54 -12.32 3.88 14.21
N SER A 55 -12.43 4.19 12.91
CA SER A 55 -13.63 4.81 12.35
C SER A 55 -14.77 3.82 12.19
N GLU A 56 -15.98 4.35 12.00
CA GLU A 56 -17.04 3.58 11.35
C GLU A 56 -16.63 3.20 9.92
N PRO A 57 -17.17 2.09 9.36
CA PRO A 57 -16.93 1.73 7.97
C PRO A 57 -17.46 2.79 7.00
N VAL A 58 -16.62 3.14 6.03
CA VAL A 58 -17.00 3.97 4.88
C VAL A 58 -17.41 3.05 3.74
N ASP A 59 -18.68 3.12 3.36
CA ASP A 59 -19.21 2.34 2.25
C ASP A 59 -18.64 2.82 0.92
N LEU A 60 -18.17 1.87 0.12
CA LEU A 60 -17.82 2.06 -1.27
C LEU A 60 -18.91 1.46 -2.17
N PRO A 61 -18.92 1.80 -3.47
CA PRO A 61 -19.83 1.15 -4.41
C PRO A 61 -19.69 -0.38 -4.36
N PRO A 62 -20.77 -1.15 -4.49
CA PRO A 62 -20.76 -2.61 -4.31
C PRO A 62 -19.88 -3.37 -5.34
N TRP A 63 -19.54 -2.71 -6.44
CA TRP A 63 -18.64 -3.24 -7.47
C TRP A 63 -17.16 -2.97 -7.17
N ALA A 64 -16.84 -2.10 -6.22
CA ALA A 64 -15.46 -1.77 -5.87
C ALA A 64 -14.73 -3.00 -5.32
N ARG A 65 -13.43 -3.07 -5.64
CA ARG A 65 -12.51 -4.13 -5.23
C ARG A 65 -11.31 -3.51 -4.54
N CYS A 66 -11.39 -3.34 -3.23
CA CYS A 66 -10.31 -2.77 -2.46
C CYS A 66 -9.07 -3.69 -2.47
N ALA A 67 -7.90 -3.08 -2.54
CA ALA A 67 -6.61 -3.77 -2.50
C ALA A 67 -5.69 -3.10 -1.47
N LEU A 68 -4.75 -3.88 -0.94
CA LEU A 68 -3.73 -3.36 -0.02
C LEU A 68 -2.68 -2.51 -0.73
N ASP A 69 -2.43 -2.79 -2.00
CA ASP A 69 -1.49 -2.07 -2.84
C ASP A 69 -2.25 -1.28 -3.90
N ASP A 70 -1.56 -0.33 -4.53
CA ASP A 70 -2.13 0.36 -5.68
C ASP A 70 -2.20 -0.59 -6.87
N THR A 71 -3.41 -0.71 -7.40
CA THR A 71 -3.71 -1.44 -8.61
C THR A 71 -4.43 -0.52 -9.56
N ARG A 72 -4.61 -0.97 -10.80
CA ARG A 72 -5.43 -0.23 -11.75
C ARG A 72 -6.91 -0.13 -11.27
N ASP A 73 -7.40 -1.11 -10.49
CA ASP A 73 -8.80 -1.24 -10.03
C ASP A 73 -9.05 -0.43 -8.76
N PHE A 74 -8.01 -0.23 -7.96
CA PHE A 74 -8.11 0.50 -6.70
C PHE A 74 -6.77 1.13 -6.36
N SER A 75 -6.78 2.43 -6.12
CA SER A 75 -5.61 3.19 -5.70
C SER A 75 -5.93 4.10 -4.53
N VAL A 76 -4.95 4.31 -3.65
CA VAL A 76 -5.03 5.24 -2.52
C VAL A 76 -3.82 6.14 -2.52
N ARG A 77 -4.05 7.45 -2.54
CA ARG A 77 -3.04 8.48 -2.37
C ARG A 77 -3.26 9.17 -1.03
N THR A 78 -2.17 9.45 -0.32
CA THR A 78 -2.24 10.12 0.98
C THR A 78 -1.42 11.40 0.93
N GLU A 79 -1.96 12.44 1.55
CA GLU A 79 -1.33 13.74 1.74
C GLU A 79 -1.41 14.09 3.23
N THR A 80 -0.40 14.79 3.73
CA THR A 80 -0.37 15.28 5.11
C THR A 80 -0.37 16.81 5.08
N ASP A 81 -1.32 17.42 5.75
CA ASP A 81 -1.48 18.87 5.86
C ASP A 81 -1.56 19.24 7.34
N GLU A 82 -0.49 19.86 7.86
CA GLU A 82 -0.30 20.18 9.28
C GLU A 82 -0.58 18.99 10.21
N ASP A 83 -1.78 18.94 10.79
CA ASP A 83 -2.22 17.92 11.74
C ASP A 83 -3.24 16.93 11.13
N ILE A 84 -3.52 17.02 9.84
CA ILE A 84 -4.54 16.23 9.14
C ILE A 84 -3.88 15.31 8.10
N VAL A 85 -4.37 14.07 8.04
CA VAL A 85 -4.08 13.14 6.95
C VAL A 85 -5.27 13.14 5.98
N VAL A 86 -5.01 13.46 4.73
CA VAL A 86 -6.00 13.41 3.65
C VAL A 86 -5.76 12.16 2.81
N ILE A 87 -6.76 11.29 2.74
CA ILE A 87 -6.70 10.04 1.99
C ILE A 87 -7.64 10.14 0.80
N HIS A 88 -7.08 10.15 -0.40
CA HIS A 88 -7.82 10.05 -1.66
C HIS A 88 -7.86 8.59 -2.11
N TRP A 89 -9.04 8.07 -2.37
CA TRP A 89 -9.20 6.75 -2.96
C TRP A 89 -9.87 6.84 -4.32
N VAL A 90 -9.50 5.93 -5.22
CA VAL A 90 -10.17 5.74 -6.50
C VAL A 90 -10.42 4.26 -6.70
N ALA A 91 -11.66 3.90 -7.05
CA ALA A 91 -12.09 2.58 -7.43
C ALA A 91 -12.51 2.59 -8.90
N ARG A 92 -12.04 1.61 -9.67
CA ARG A 92 -12.34 1.43 -11.09
C ARG A 92 -12.79 -0.01 -11.32
N SER A 93 -13.65 -0.20 -12.31
CA SER A 93 -13.93 -1.51 -12.89
C SER A 93 -13.78 -1.46 -14.39
N TRP A 94 -13.34 -2.56 -14.98
CA TRP A 94 -13.37 -2.78 -16.42
C TRP A 94 -13.78 -4.21 -16.73
N TYR A 95 -14.14 -4.46 -17.99
CA TYR A 95 -14.41 -5.79 -18.47
C TYR A 95 -13.15 -6.69 -18.40
N VAL A 96 -13.26 -7.80 -17.68
CA VAL A 96 -12.24 -8.85 -17.59
C VAL A 96 -12.84 -10.15 -18.13
N GLY A 97 -12.91 -10.27 -19.45
CA GLY A 97 -13.39 -11.49 -20.12
C GLY A 97 -12.65 -11.74 -21.43
N GLY A 98 -12.64 -13.00 -21.87
CA GLY A 98 -11.91 -13.43 -23.09
C GLY A 98 -12.66 -13.21 -24.40
N ALA A 99 -13.98 -13.05 -24.36
CA ALA A 99 -14.77 -12.71 -25.53
C ALA A 99 -14.79 -11.19 -25.73
N ALA A 100 -14.76 -10.72 -26.98
CA ALA A 100 -14.89 -9.30 -27.27
C ALA A 100 -16.26 -8.77 -26.80
N PRO A 101 -16.32 -7.88 -25.81
CA PRO A 101 -17.58 -7.30 -25.33
C PRO A 101 -18.17 -6.40 -26.42
N SER A 102 -19.50 -6.27 -26.44
CA SER A 102 -20.14 -5.28 -27.30
C SER A 102 -19.73 -3.85 -26.87
N PRO A 103 -19.77 -2.84 -27.76
CA PRO A 103 -19.47 -1.46 -27.38
C PRO A 103 -20.33 -0.93 -26.23
N GLN A 104 -21.58 -1.39 -26.14
CA GLN A 104 -22.49 -1.06 -25.04
C GLN A 104 -22.03 -1.71 -23.72
N ALA A 105 -21.66 -2.99 -23.75
CA ALA A 105 -21.13 -3.69 -22.58
C ALA A 105 -19.81 -3.07 -22.08
N LEU A 106 -18.94 -2.60 -22.98
CA LEU A 106 -17.73 -1.86 -22.60
C LEU A 106 -18.07 -0.58 -21.82
N LYS A 107 -19.00 0.22 -22.35
CA LYS A 107 -19.42 1.47 -21.72
C LYS A 107 -20.05 1.24 -20.34
N GLU A 108 -20.85 0.19 -20.18
CA GLU A 108 -21.49 -0.17 -18.91
C GLU A 108 -20.54 -0.86 -17.91
N SER A 109 -19.46 -1.48 -18.41
CA SER A 109 -18.44 -2.15 -17.60
C SER A 109 -17.41 -1.19 -16.99
N ARG A 110 -17.20 -0.03 -17.62
CA ARG A 110 -16.32 1.02 -17.10
C ARG A 110 -17.05 1.80 -16.03
N ARG A 111 -16.70 1.57 -14.79
CA ARG A 111 -17.21 2.32 -13.63
C ARG A 111 -16.02 2.92 -12.92
N GLU A 112 -16.20 4.13 -12.45
CA GLU A 112 -15.21 4.84 -11.65
C GLU A 112 -15.95 5.54 -10.52
N ALA A 113 -15.35 5.49 -9.34
CA ALA A 113 -15.80 6.21 -8.16
C ALA A 113 -14.56 6.62 -7.40
N HIS A 114 -14.62 7.76 -6.75
CA HIS A 114 -13.53 8.26 -5.94
C HIS A 114 -14.10 8.95 -4.70
N GLY A 115 -13.25 9.20 -3.72
CA GLY A 115 -13.64 9.90 -2.52
C GLY A 115 -12.43 10.35 -1.72
N THR A 116 -12.69 11.22 -0.75
CA THR A 116 -11.66 11.81 0.10
C THR A 116 -12.05 11.65 1.56
N LEU A 117 -11.12 11.16 2.37
CA LEU A 117 -11.25 11.05 3.82
C LEU A 117 -10.27 12.04 4.46
N ARG A 118 -10.77 12.95 5.30
CA ARG A 118 -9.91 13.74 6.19
C ARG A 118 -9.85 13.04 7.54
N VAL A 119 -8.64 12.85 8.04
CA VAL A 119 -8.36 12.10 9.26
C VAL A 119 -7.54 12.98 10.19
N ASP A 120 -8.10 13.33 11.35
CA ASP A 120 -7.36 13.90 12.47
C ASP A 120 -6.82 12.76 13.35
N PRO A 121 -5.50 12.53 13.44
CA PRO A 121 -4.95 11.48 14.29
C PRO A 121 -5.28 11.64 15.78
N ALA A 122 -5.55 12.87 16.25
CA ALA A 122 -5.77 13.18 17.66
C ALA A 122 -7.16 12.76 18.18
N GLY A 123 -8.15 12.57 17.31
CA GLY A 123 -9.47 12.13 17.74
C GLY A 123 -10.41 11.79 16.59
N PRO A 124 -11.56 11.15 16.87
CA PRO A 124 -12.54 10.85 15.83
C PRO A 124 -13.28 12.15 15.47
N PRO A 125 -12.97 12.73 14.30
CA PRO A 125 -13.85 12.53 13.16
C PRO A 125 -13.09 12.20 11.86
N VAL A 126 -13.53 11.13 11.19
CA VAL A 126 -13.25 10.96 9.77
C VAL A 126 -14.31 11.74 9.02
N GLU A 127 -13.90 12.83 8.36
CA GLU A 127 -14.80 13.61 7.51
C GLU A 127 -14.73 13.05 6.09
N ILE A 128 -15.87 12.57 5.60
CA ILE A 128 -16.02 12.16 4.20
C ILE A 128 -16.38 13.43 3.43
N LEU A 129 -15.44 13.94 2.65
CA LEU A 129 -15.74 15.08 1.80
C LEU A 129 -16.51 14.61 0.56
N PRO A 130 -17.58 15.33 0.17
CA PRO A 130 -18.23 15.08 -1.10
C PRO A 130 -17.25 15.31 -2.25
N GLU A 131 -17.54 14.64 -3.36
CA GLU A 131 -16.81 14.71 -4.63
C GLU A 131 -16.51 16.16 -4.99
N VAL A 132 -15.26 16.60 -4.79
CA VAL A 132 -14.77 17.77 -5.49
C VAL A 132 -14.39 17.24 -6.87
N GLU A 133 -15.21 17.59 -7.86
CA GLU A 133 -14.96 17.29 -9.27
C GLU A 133 -13.52 17.70 -9.61
N ALA A 134 -12.62 16.71 -9.59
CA ALA A 134 -11.24 16.94 -9.96
C ALA A 134 -11.25 17.40 -11.42
N PRO A 135 -10.47 18.42 -11.79
CA PRO A 135 -10.31 18.80 -13.18
C PRO A 135 -9.99 17.55 -13.99
N PRO A 136 -10.58 17.35 -15.18
CA PRO A 136 -10.28 16.20 -16.00
C PRO A 136 -8.76 16.13 -16.16
N GLU A 137 -8.15 15.02 -15.75
CA GLU A 137 -6.75 14.75 -16.09
C GLU A 137 -6.63 14.95 -17.60
N PRO A 138 -5.65 15.75 -18.07
CA PRO A 138 -5.49 15.98 -19.49
C PRO A 138 -5.36 14.62 -20.17
N ALA A 139 -6.31 14.34 -21.07
CA ALA A 139 -6.24 13.19 -21.96
C ALA A 139 -4.85 13.19 -22.59
N ASP A 140 -4.14 12.07 -22.41
CA ASP A 140 -2.81 11.75 -22.90
C ASP A 140 -2.59 12.29 -24.34
N ALA A 141 -2.17 13.55 -24.42
CA ALA A 141 -1.85 14.22 -25.65
C ALA A 141 -0.36 13.98 -25.89
N GLY A 142 -0.05 12.79 -26.37
CA GLY A 142 1.19 12.45 -27.06
C GLY A 142 2.44 13.08 -26.47
N ALA A 143 2.81 12.69 -25.25
CA ALA A 143 4.17 12.96 -24.79
C ALA A 143 5.15 12.19 -25.71
N PRO A 144 6.13 12.86 -26.35
CA PRO A 144 7.20 12.14 -27.03
C PRO A 144 7.90 11.23 -26.01
N PRO A 145 8.41 10.05 -26.43
CA PRO A 145 9.01 9.11 -25.49
C PRO A 145 10.15 9.81 -24.74
N LEU A 146 9.94 10.05 -23.45
CA LEU A 146 11.01 10.39 -22.52
C LEU A 146 11.93 9.19 -22.49
N VAL A 147 13.02 9.27 -23.26
CA VAL A 147 14.16 8.38 -23.10
C VAL A 147 14.64 8.57 -21.66
N PRO A 148 14.51 7.57 -20.77
CA PRO A 148 15.05 7.72 -19.43
C PRO A 148 16.58 7.92 -19.57
N PRO A 149 17.20 8.83 -18.81
CA PRO A 149 18.65 8.80 -18.70
C PRO A 149 19.03 7.43 -18.16
N SER A 150 19.78 6.67 -18.95
CA SER A 150 20.44 5.45 -18.52
C SER A 150 21.36 5.79 -17.35
N ALA A 151 20.83 5.74 -16.13
CA ALA A 151 21.64 5.55 -14.95
C ALA A 151 22.24 4.13 -15.04
N PRO A 152 23.51 3.93 -14.64
CA PRO A 152 24.08 2.59 -14.63
C PRO A 152 23.22 1.72 -13.73
N SER A 153 22.58 0.73 -14.33
CA SER A 153 21.98 -0.42 -13.65
C SER A 153 23.11 -1.10 -12.89
N SER A 154 23.33 -0.67 -11.65
CA SER A 154 24.07 -1.46 -10.67
C SER A 154 23.28 -2.76 -10.56
N GLN A 155 23.88 -3.87 -10.99
CA GLN A 155 23.30 -5.21 -10.99
C GLN A 155 22.41 -5.41 -9.76
N ALA A 156 21.10 -5.26 -9.95
CA ALA A 156 20.14 -5.71 -8.96
C ALA A 156 20.29 -7.23 -8.96
N ALA A 157 20.68 -7.78 -7.81
CA ALA A 157 20.65 -9.21 -7.60
C ALA A 157 19.23 -9.70 -7.94
N ALA A 158 19.12 -10.85 -8.60
CA ALA A 158 17.86 -11.38 -9.16
C ALA A 158 16.75 -11.64 -8.12
N ASP A 159 17.01 -11.32 -6.86
CA ASP A 159 16.17 -11.49 -5.69
C ASP A 159 15.40 -10.23 -5.25
N VAL A 160 15.75 -9.03 -5.72
CA VAL A 160 15.08 -7.78 -5.29
C VAL A 160 13.72 -7.61 -5.96
N LEU A 161 12.66 -7.56 -5.14
CA LEU A 161 11.27 -7.34 -5.56
C LEU A 161 10.92 -5.85 -5.63
N ASP A 162 11.36 -5.08 -4.64
CA ASP A 162 11.13 -3.64 -4.55
C ASP A 162 12.25 -2.96 -3.75
N GLN A 163 12.45 -1.67 -3.95
CA GLN A 163 13.43 -0.88 -3.22
C GLN A 163 12.97 0.55 -3.00
N SER A 164 13.27 1.07 -1.81
CA SER A 164 13.01 2.46 -1.45
C SER A 164 14.14 3.01 -0.60
N ARG A 165 14.15 4.34 -0.41
CA ARG A 165 15.11 5.03 0.45
C ARG A 165 14.39 5.64 1.64
N VAL A 166 14.85 5.33 2.84
CA VAL A 166 14.33 5.87 4.09
C VAL A 166 15.50 6.53 4.81
N GLY A 167 15.51 7.87 4.83
CA GLY A 167 16.64 8.64 5.33
C GLY A 167 17.94 8.34 4.56
N ASP A 168 18.95 7.86 5.27
CA ASP A 168 20.25 7.47 4.73
C ASP A 168 20.38 5.97 4.44
N VAL A 169 19.32 5.20 4.61
CA VAL A 169 19.29 3.75 4.37
C VAL A 169 18.51 3.45 3.09
N ARG A 170 19.00 2.48 2.29
CA ARG A 170 18.23 1.86 1.21
C ARG A 170 17.55 0.61 1.76
N VAL A 171 16.24 0.55 1.70
CA VAL A 171 15.45 -0.60 2.13
C VAL A 171 15.04 -1.38 0.90
N GLU A 172 15.27 -2.70 0.91
CA GLU A 172 14.94 -3.60 -0.18
C GLU A 172 13.99 -4.69 0.32
N LEU A 173 12.93 -4.94 -0.43
CA LEU A 173 12.11 -6.14 -0.31
C LEU A 173 12.71 -7.18 -1.27
N ALA A 174 13.09 -8.36 -0.77
CA ALA A 174 13.77 -9.37 -1.55
C ALA A 174 13.30 -10.79 -1.24
N LEU A 175 13.60 -11.74 -2.14
CA LEU A 175 13.42 -13.17 -1.94
C LEU A 175 14.74 -13.83 -1.57
N ARG A 176 14.86 -14.40 -0.37
CA ARG A 176 16.06 -15.12 0.02
C ARG A 176 16.24 -16.37 -0.85
N SER A 177 17.36 -16.47 -1.57
CA SER A 177 17.53 -17.48 -2.64
C SER A 177 17.59 -18.93 -2.14
N ASP A 178 17.93 -19.15 -0.87
CA ASP A 178 18.05 -20.49 -0.27
C ASP A 178 16.72 -21.09 0.19
N SER A 179 15.79 -20.24 0.61
CA SER A 179 14.55 -20.60 1.31
C SER A 179 13.30 -20.13 0.56
N GLY A 180 13.45 -19.17 -0.34
CA GLY A 180 12.33 -18.47 -0.99
C GLY A 180 11.59 -17.52 -0.05
N ALA A 181 12.10 -17.29 1.17
CA ALA A 181 11.47 -16.41 2.14
C ALA A 181 11.49 -14.96 1.67
N ILE A 182 10.39 -14.23 1.92
CA ILE A 182 10.35 -12.78 1.68
C ILE A 182 11.04 -12.08 2.84
N VAL A 183 12.07 -11.29 2.54
CA VAL A 183 12.85 -10.54 3.51
C VAL A 183 12.79 -9.05 3.22
N LEU A 184 12.85 -8.25 4.28
CA LEU A 184 13.16 -6.83 4.21
C LEU A 184 14.59 -6.62 4.67
N ARG A 185 15.41 -5.96 3.87
CA ARG A 185 16.82 -5.69 4.22
C ARG A 185 17.15 -4.21 4.12
N ALA A 186 17.97 -3.74 5.05
CA ALA A 186 18.56 -2.42 4.99
C ALA A 186 19.98 -2.49 4.48
N MET A 187 20.27 -1.67 3.49
CA MET A 187 21.56 -1.55 2.84
C MET A 187 22.08 -0.13 3.03
N ASN A 188 23.38 0.00 3.33
CA ASN A 188 24.05 1.29 3.23
C ASN A 188 24.18 1.67 1.74
N PRO A 189 23.56 2.77 1.27
CA PRO A 189 23.54 3.10 -0.15
C PRO A 189 24.92 3.52 -0.69
N ARG A 190 25.86 3.91 0.17
CA ARG A 190 27.21 4.32 -0.23
C ARG A 190 28.15 3.14 -0.40
N THR A 191 28.08 2.17 0.50
CA THR A 191 29.01 1.02 0.54
C THR A 191 28.41 -0.26 -0.05
N GLY A 192 27.09 -0.33 -0.18
CA GLY A 192 26.37 -1.54 -0.57
C GLY A 192 26.40 -2.63 0.50
N THR A 193 26.76 -2.32 1.75
CA THR A 193 26.81 -3.30 2.83
C THR A 193 25.44 -3.51 3.44
N LEU A 194 25.12 -4.76 3.76
CA LEU A 194 23.92 -5.14 4.52
C LEU A 194 24.07 -4.66 5.97
N ASN A 195 23.13 -3.83 6.42
CA ASN A 195 23.05 -3.40 7.82
C ASN A 195 22.27 -4.44 8.65
N TRP A 196 21.10 -4.83 8.17
CA TRP A 196 20.24 -5.85 8.79
C TRP A 196 19.31 -6.47 7.76
N GLU A 197 18.78 -7.65 8.10
CA GLU A 197 17.78 -8.38 7.32
C GLU A 197 16.72 -8.97 8.26
N VAL A 198 15.46 -8.86 7.86
CA VAL A 198 14.31 -9.32 8.63
C VAL A 198 13.41 -10.15 7.74
N GLU A 199 13.11 -11.37 8.16
CA GLU A 199 12.14 -12.21 7.48
C GLU A 199 10.70 -11.72 7.74
N LEU A 200 9.94 -11.50 6.66
CA LEU A 200 8.56 -11.02 6.75
C LEU A 200 7.54 -12.17 6.83
N ASP A 201 7.94 -13.38 6.47
CA ASP A 201 7.03 -14.52 6.29
C ASP A 201 7.16 -15.57 7.40
N ASP A 202 6.77 -15.22 8.64
CA ASP A 202 6.61 -16.21 9.73
C ASP A 202 5.40 -17.16 9.50
N ALA A 203 4.62 -16.97 8.43
CA ALA A 203 3.30 -17.58 8.29
C ALA A 203 3.24 -18.90 7.50
N THR A 204 4.34 -19.34 6.88
CA THR A 204 4.33 -20.49 5.96
C THR A 204 4.97 -21.76 6.52
N THR A 205 5.44 -21.79 7.77
CA THR A 205 5.82 -23.07 8.42
C THR A 205 4.63 -23.90 8.92
N ARG A 206 3.39 -23.65 8.45
CA ARG A 206 2.37 -24.72 8.44
C ARG A 206 2.63 -25.64 7.25
N ARG A 207 3.59 -26.53 7.43
CA ARG A 207 3.68 -27.77 6.65
C ARG A 207 2.28 -28.39 6.62
N ALA A 208 1.73 -28.65 5.44
CA ALA A 208 0.45 -29.32 5.30
C ALA A 208 0.47 -30.60 6.18
N PRO A 209 -0.58 -30.87 6.98
CA PRO A 209 -0.62 -32.09 7.77
C PRO A 209 -0.43 -33.29 6.84
N ARG A 210 0.49 -34.18 7.20
CA ARG A 210 0.69 -35.43 6.46
C ARG A 210 -0.65 -36.16 6.42
N LEU A 211 -1.13 -36.46 5.23
CA LEU A 211 -2.30 -37.31 5.08
C LEU A 211 -2.00 -38.66 5.77
N PRO A 212 -2.93 -39.18 6.60
CA PRO A 212 -2.79 -40.52 7.14
C PRO A 212 -2.72 -41.55 6.00
N PRO A 213 -1.98 -42.66 6.21
CA PRO A 213 -1.79 -43.72 5.21
C PRO A 213 -3.09 -44.42 4.83
#